data_AF-A0A4Q4TGK7-F1
#
_entry.id   AF-A0A4Q4TGK7-F1
#
_cell.length_a   1.000
_cell.length_b   1.000
_cell.length_c   1.000
_cell.angle_alpha   90.00
_cell.angle_beta   90.00
_cell.angle_gamma   90.00
#
_symmetry.space_group_name_H-M   'P 1'
#
loop_
_entity.id
_entity.type
_entity.pdbx_description
1 polymer ?
#
loop_
_entity_poly.entity_id
_entity_poly.type
_entity_poly.pdbx_seq_one_letter_code
_entity_poly.pdbx_strand_id
1 'polypeptide(L)'
;MFDLGITSFNLITLQAMLEEEIEAKISIPMSVVLVEPTVGVILAAIEAVISQPPEYNPTVPLQPHGLKTPLFCIHPGSRDILMFIALAARFSTRPVYAIRTRKYNPDEGFFHSIKETADTYAEQILKDVLICLLQPRGCSVVK
;
A
#
# COMPACT_ATOMS: atom_id res chain seq x y z
N MET A 1 -11.97 4.12 9.97
CA MET A 1 -12.53 4.39 8.62
C MET A 1 -13.58 3.35 8.25
N PHE A 2 -13.26 2.04 8.25
CA PHE A 2 -14.24 0.98 7.99
C PHE A 2 -15.37 0.92 9.02
N ASP A 3 -15.08 1.22 10.29
CA ASP A 3 -16.11 1.36 11.33
C ASP A 3 -17.11 2.50 11.06
N LEU A 4 -16.75 3.44 10.16
CA LEU A 4 -17.62 4.50 9.69
C LEU A 4 -18.44 4.08 8.44
N GLY A 5 -18.38 2.80 8.06
CA GLY A 5 -19.10 2.26 6.90
C GLY A 5 -18.38 2.42 5.56
N ILE A 6 -17.16 2.94 5.55
CA ILE A 6 -16.36 3.08 4.32
C ILE A 6 -15.91 1.70 3.85
N THR A 7 -16.09 1.42 2.56
CA THR A 7 -15.75 0.15 1.90
C THR A 7 -14.63 0.32 0.88
N SER A 8 -14.09 -0.79 0.36
CA SER A 8 -13.14 -0.75 -0.77
C SER A 8 -13.73 -0.06 -2.00
N PHE A 9 -15.03 -0.21 -2.24
CA PHE A 9 -15.72 0.46 -3.35
C PHE A 9 -15.70 1.99 -3.19
N ASN A 10 -15.88 2.50 -1.97
CA ASN A 10 -15.78 3.94 -1.71
C ASN A 10 -14.37 4.47 -2.01
N LEU A 11 -13.34 3.68 -1.69
CA LEU A 11 -11.95 4.05 -1.95
C LEU A 11 -11.61 4.07 -3.43
N ILE A 12 -12.06 3.06 -4.18
CA ILE A 12 -11.92 3.03 -5.64
C ILE A 12 -12.63 4.22 -6.29
N THR A 13 -13.84 4.54 -5.80
CA THR A 13 -14.61 5.68 -6.30
C THR A 13 -13.89 7.01 -5.99
N LEU A 14 -13.37 7.17 -4.77
CA LEU A 14 -12.59 8.35 -4.39
C LEU A 14 -11.35 8.51 -5.26
N GLN A 15 -10.61 7.43 -5.49
CA GLN A 15 -9.44 7.44 -6.37
C GLN A 15 -9.82 7.90 -7.78
N ALA A 16 -10.85 7.30 -8.38
CA ALA A 16 -11.30 7.65 -9.73
C ALA A 16 -11.73 9.13 -9.84
N MET A 17 -12.47 9.64 -8.84
CA MET A 17 -12.91 11.04 -8.83
C MET A 17 -11.73 12.02 -8.74
N LEU A 18 -10.72 11.69 -7.93
CA LEU A 18 -9.54 12.53 -7.79
C LEU A 18 -8.63 12.48 -9.02
N GLU A 19 -8.49 11.31 -9.65
CA GLU A 19 -7.77 11.16 -10.91
C GLU A 19 -8.43 11.95 -12.06
N GLU A 20 -9.76 12.03 -12.07
CA GLU A 20 -10.52 12.84 -13.03
C GLU A 20 -10.32 14.35 -12.81
N GLU A 21 -10.46 14.83 -11.57
CA GLU A 21 -10.41 16.26 -11.26
C GLU A 21 -9.00 16.87 -11.29
N ILE A 22 -7.97 16.10 -10.96
CA ILE A 22 -6.60 16.65 -10.87
C ILE A 22 -5.96 16.77 -12.27
N GLU A 23 -6.62 16.28 -13.34
CA GLU A 23 -6.14 16.20 -14.75
C GLU A 23 -4.73 15.59 -14.92
N ALA A 24 -4.15 15.12 -13.83
CA ALA A 24 -2.81 14.60 -13.77
C ALA A 24 -2.91 13.08 -13.70
N LYS A 25 -2.01 12.41 -14.41
CA LYS A 25 -1.85 10.94 -14.37
C LYS A 25 -1.24 10.48 -13.03
N ILE A 26 -1.61 11.12 -11.93
CA ILE A 26 -1.11 10.82 -10.59
C ILE A 26 -2.01 9.74 -10.01
N SER A 27 -1.45 8.56 -9.85
CA SER A 27 -2.10 7.54 -9.03
C SER A 27 -1.91 7.92 -7.57
N ILE A 28 -3.01 8.17 -6.87
CA ILE A 28 -2.98 8.45 -5.44
C ILE A 28 -2.49 7.19 -4.74
N PRO A 29 -1.44 7.28 -3.90
CA PRO A 29 -0.96 6.10 -3.20
C PRO A 29 -2.03 5.65 -2.21
N MET A 30 -2.75 4.59 -2.54
CA MET A 30 -3.77 4.01 -1.66
C MET A 30 -3.21 3.60 -0.30
N SER A 31 -1.90 3.35 -0.21
CA SER A 31 -1.18 3.20 1.06
C SER A 31 -1.38 4.38 2.01
N VAL A 32 -1.33 5.62 1.50
CA VAL A 32 -1.52 6.84 2.32
C VAL A 32 -2.97 6.96 2.76
N VAL A 33 -3.91 6.77 1.83
CA VAL A 33 -5.36 6.85 2.11
C VAL A 33 -5.77 5.81 3.17
N LEU A 34 -5.17 4.62 3.16
CA LEU A 34 -5.52 3.55 4.09
C LEU A 34 -4.93 3.73 5.49
N VAL A 35 -3.72 4.28 5.59
CA VAL A 35 -3.04 4.47 6.87
C VAL A 35 -3.56 5.69 7.60
N GLU A 36 -3.65 6.82 6.90
CA GLU A 36 -4.02 8.10 7.50
C GLU A 36 -4.93 8.91 6.55
N PRO A 37 -6.26 8.66 6.56
CA PRO A 37 -7.23 9.23 5.62
C PRO A 37 -7.60 10.67 5.97
N THR A 38 -6.63 11.56 6.20
CA THR A 38 -6.89 12.99 6.41
C THR A 38 -6.63 13.77 5.13
N VAL A 39 -7.41 14.83 4.91
CA VAL A 39 -7.26 15.69 3.72
C VAL A 39 -5.84 16.26 3.63
N GLY A 40 -5.26 16.69 4.75
CA GLY A 40 -3.91 17.25 4.78
C GLY A 40 -2.82 16.23 4.41
N VAL A 41 -2.94 14.99 4.90
CA VAL A 41 -1.96 13.93 4.59
C VAL A 41 -2.10 13.46 3.14
N ILE A 42 -3.33 13.32 2.64
CA ILE A 42 -3.57 12.96 1.24
C ILE A 42 -3.04 14.06 0.31
N LEU A 43 -3.29 15.33 0.61
CA LEU A 43 -2.77 16.46 -0.17
C LEU A 43 -1.24 16.46 -0.19
N ALA A 44 -0.59 16.34 0.97
CA ALA A 44 0.87 16.30 1.06
C ALA A 44 1.46 15.12 0.27
N ALA A 45 0.81 13.96 0.28
CA ALA A 45 1.23 12.82 -0.50
C ALA A 45 1.09 13.04 -2.01
N ILE A 46 0.00 13.68 -2.45
CA ILE A 46 -0.20 14.07 -3.86
C ILE A 46 0.90 15.05 -4.28
N GLU A 47 1.15 16.10 -3.51
CA GLU A 47 2.21 17.08 -3.77
C GLU A 47 3.60 16.44 -3.86
N ALA A 48 3.88 15.46 -3.00
CA ALA A 48 5.13 14.71 -3.03
C ALA A 48 5.29 13.91 -4.33
N VAL A 49 4.23 13.20 -4.76
CA VAL A 49 4.25 12.42 -6.02
C VAL A 49 4.42 13.33 -7.24
N ILE A 50 3.79 14.51 -7.24
CA ILE A 50 3.95 15.52 -8.31
C ILE A 50 5.40 16.00 -8.38
N SER A 51 6.00 16.28 -7.22
CA SER A 51 7.34 16.86 -7.14
C SER A 51 8.42 15.86 -7.51
N GLN A 52 8.27 14.61 -7.08
CA GLN A 52 9.21 13.54 -7.36
C GLN A 52 8.49 12.17 -7.34
N PRO A 53 8.39 11.47 -8.48
CA PRO A 53 7.77 10.16 -8.52
C PRO A 53 8.52 9.21 -7.57
N PRO A 54 7.82 8.54 -6.64
CA PRO A 54 8.47 7.64 -5.70
C PRO A 54 9.05 6.43 -6.42
N GLU A 55 10.19 5.93 -5.93
CA GLU A 55 10.73 4.64 -6.35
C GLU A 55 9.69 3.53 -6.08
N TYR A 56 9.68 2.50 -6.94
CA TYR A 56 8.75 1.38 -6.78
C TYR A 56 8.94 0.67 -5.44
N ASN A 57 7.99 0.89 -4.53
CA ASN A 57 7.84 0.11 -3.31
C ASN A 57 6.59 -0.79 -3.43
N PRO A 58 6.74 -2.13 -3.42
CA PRO A 58 5.61 -3.03 -3.51
C PRO A 58 4.84 -3.17 -2.19
N THR A 59 5.42 -2.77 -1.05
CA THR A 59 4.80 -3.00 0.26
C THR A 59 3.84 -1.88 0.60
N VAL A 60 2.59 -2.26 0.90
CA VAL A 60 1.52 -1.37 1.32
C VAL A 60 1.06 -1.76 2.73
N PRO A 61 1.21 -0.88 3.73
CA PRO A 61 0.65 -1.10 5.07
C PRO A 61 -0.88 -1.15 5.04
N LEU A 62 -1.48 -2.17 5.66
CA LEU A 62 -2.93 -2.24 5.86
C LEU A 62 -3.28 -2.12 7.35
N GLN A 63 -2.48 -2.75 8.21
CA GLN A 63 -2.55 -2.66 9.66
C GLN A 63 -1.10 -2.82 10.17
N PRO A 64 -0.34 -1.75 10.42
CA PRO A 64 1.10 -1.87 10.74
C PRO A 64 1.37 -2.20 12.22
N HIS A 65 0.35 -2.41 13.04
CA HIS A 65 0.50 -2.52 14.49
C HIS A 65 0.60 -3.97 14.96
N GLY A 66 1.17 -4.16 16.15
CA GLY A 66 1.39 -5.46 16.75
C GLY A 66 2.85 -5.92 16.63
N LEU A 67 3.15 -7.01 17.35
CA LEU A 67 4.53 -7.46 17.57
C LEU A 67 4.76 -8.91 17.11
N LYS A 68 3.71 -9.64 16.72
CA LYS A 68 3.84 -10.98 16.15
C LYS A 68 4.35 -10.89 14.71
N THR A 69 4.78 -12.04 14.18
CA THR A 69 5.25 -12.19 12.80
C THR A 69 4.31 -11.50 11.80
N PRO A 70 4.83 -10.56 10.98
CA PRO A 70 4.05 -9.88 9.97
C PRO A 70 3.38 -10.85 9.00
N LEU A 71 2.18 -10.50 8.54
CA LEU A 71 1.49 -11.16 7.44
C LEU A 71 1.65 -10.32 6.17
N PHE A 72 2.15 -10.92 5.09
CA PHE A 72 2.23 -10.29 3.78
C PHE A 72 1.22 -10.93 2.82
N CYS A 73 0.30 -10.13 2.29
CA CYS A 73 -0.74 -10.56 1.35
C CYS A 73 -0.34 -10.19 -0.07
N ILE A 74 -0.01 -11.18 -0.90
CA ILE A 74 0.36 -10.95 -2.31
C ILE A 74 -0.87 -10.60 -3.13
N HIS A 75 -0.79 -9.56 -3.97
CA HIS A 75 -1.87 -9.18 -4.86
C HIS A 75 -2.36 -10.39 -5.71
N PRO A 76 -3.66 -10.48 -5.98
CA PRO A 76 -4.22 -11.47 -6.91
C PRO A 76 -4.10 -10.99 -8.36
N GLY A 77 -4.62 -11.81 -9.29
CA GLY A 77 -4.63 -11.49 -10.72
C GLY A 77 -5.36 -10.18 -11.08
N SER A 78 -6.30 -9.72 -10.24
CA SER A 78 -6.95 -8.42 -10.40
C SER A 78 -6.05 -7.22 -10.06
N ARG A 79 -4.81 -7.45 -9.62
CA ARG A 79 -3.75 -6.46 -9.29
C ARG A 79 -4.01 -5.56 -8.08
N ASP A 80 -5.27 -5.40 -7.69
CA ASP A 80 -5.68 -4.60 -6.55
C ASP A 80 -5.52 -5.34 -5.21
N ILE A 81 -5.23 -4.58 -4.15
CA ILE A 81 -4.95 -5.09 -2.79
C ILE A 81 -6.06 -4.78 -1.77
N LEU A 82 -7.07 -4.00 -2.15
CA LEU A 82 -8.10 -3.48 -1.25
C LEU A 82 -8.99 -4.59 -0.66
N MET A 83 -9.07 -5.76 -1.31
CA MET A 83 -9.78 -6.92 -0.76
C MET A 83 -9.17 -7.43 0.56
N PHE A 84 -7.89 -7.15 0.81
CA PHE A 84 -7.23 -7.56 2.05
C PHE A 84 -7.54 -6.64 3.23
N ILE A 85 -8.17 -5.49 3.03
CA ILE A 85 -8.36 -4.53 4.13
C ILE A 85 -9.32 -5.05 5.19
N ALA A 86 -10.44 -5.65 4.77
CA ALA A 86 -11.40 -6.26 5.70
C ALA A 86 -10.78 -7.42 6.48
N LEU A 87 -9.84 -8.14 5.87
CA LEU A 87 -9.04 -9.19 6.51
C LEU A 87 -8.03 -8.57 7.51
N ALA A 88 -7.28 -7.56 7.09
CA ALA A 88 -6.28 -6.87 7.89
C ALA A 88 -6.87 -6.29 9.19
N ALA A 89 -8.08 -5.72 9.12
CA ALA A 89 -8.81 -5.21 10.26
C ALA A 89 -9.11 -6.26 11.35
N ARG A 90 -9.04 -7.57 11.02
CA ARG A 90 -9.24 -8.67 11.98
C ARG A 90 -7.96 -9.03 12.74
N PHE A 91 -6.81 -8.47 12.36
CA PHE A 91 -5.54 -8.71 13.02
C PHE A 91 -5.17 -7.53 13.93
N SER A 92 -5.20 -7.76 15.25
CA SER A 92 -4.79 -6.77 16.26
C SER A 92 -3.42 -7.02 16.88
N THR A 93 -2.84 -8.21 16.66
CA THR A 93 -1.61 -8.66 17.34
C THR A 93 -0.41 -8.84 16.42
N ARG A 94 -0.61 -8.81 15.09
CA ARG A 94 0.44 -8.87 14.08
C ARG A 94 0.25 -7.76 13.06
N PRO A 95 1.34 -7.18 12.54
CA PRO A 95 1.28 -6.32 11.38
C PRO A 95 0.77 -7.09 10.14
N VAL A 96 0.02 -6.40 9.29
CA VAL A 96 -0.51 -6.88 8.02
C VAL A 96 -0.15 -5.88 6.92
N TYR A 97 0.53 -6.39 5.90
CA TYR A 97 0.96 -5.68 4.71
C TYR A 97 0.38 -6.36 3.47
N ALA A 98 0.11 -5.60 2.43
CA ALA A 98 -0.12 -6.11 1.09
C ALA A 98 1.11 -5.87 0.21
N ILE A 99 1.32 -6.75 -0.75
CA ILE A 99 2.34 -6.62 -1.79
C ILE A 99 1.61 -6.33 -3.11
N ARG A 100 1.69 -5.09 -3.57
CA ARG A 100 1.12 -4.67 -4.86
C ARG A 100 2.01 -5.08 -6.03
N THR A 101 1.45 -5.08 -7.22
CA THR A 101 2.21 -5.24 -8.47
C THR A 101 2.68 -3.90 -9.03
N ARG A 102 3.64 -3.96 -9.96
CA ARG A 102 3.95 -2.84 -10.85
C ARG A 102 2.77 -2.59 -11.80
N LYS A 103 2.74 -1.40 -12.40
CA LYS A 103 1.61 -0.91 -13.20
C LYS A 103 0.36 -0.69 -12.36
N TYR A 104 0.55 -0.53 -11.06
CA TYR A 104 -0.43 0.12 -10.20
C TYR A 104 -0.43 1.63 -10.47
N ASN A 105 0.77 2.21 -10.62
CA ASN A 105 0.94 3.60 -11.06
C ASN A 105 1.19 3.65 -12.58
N PRO A 106 0.74 4.71 -13.29
CA PRO A 106 0.87 4.83 -14.75
C PRO A 106 2.32 4.74 -15.26
N ASP A 107 3.28 5.22 -14.47
CA ASP A 107 4.68 5.38 -14.86
C ASP A 107 5.51 4.09 -14.68
N GLU A 108 4.92 3.07 -14.08
CA GLU A 108 5.59 1.79 -13.82
C GLU A 108 5.52 0.87 -15.06
N GLY A 109 6.61 0.15 -15.33
CA GLY A 109 6.64 -0.92 -16.33
C GLY A 109 6.08 -2.24 -15.80
N PHE A 110 5.65 -3.15 -16.68
CA PHE A 110 5.31 -4.51 -16.25
C PHE A 110 6.56 -5.29 -15.81
N PHE A 111 6.37 -6.27 -14.94
CA PHE A 111 7.34 -7.34 -14.78
C PHE A 111 7.43 -8.17 -16.07
N HIS A 112 8.61 -8.66 -16.39
CA HIS A 112 8.88 -9.46 -17.59
C HIS A 112 8.69 -10.96 -17.35
N SER A 113 8.63 -11.41 -16.09
CA SER A 113 8.36 -12.81 -15.74
C SER A 113 7.83 -12.98 -14.32
N ILE A 114 7.17 -14.12 -14.04
CA ILE A 114 6.77 -14.48 -12.67
C ILE A 114 7.98 -14.61 -11.75
N LYS A 115 9.13 -15.06 -12.29
CA LYS A 115 10.37 -15.16 -11.52
C LYS A 115 10.85 -13.78 -11.06
N GLU A 116 10.89 -12.81 -11.97
CA GLU A 116 11.25 -11.42 -11.62
C GLU A 116 10.31 -10.85 -10.55
N THR A 117 9.01 -11.10 -10.68
CA THR A 117 8.01 -10.71 -9.68
C THR A 117 8.31 -11.33 -8.31
N ALA A 118 8.53 -12.65 -8.26
CA ALA A 118 8.78 -13.37 -7.02
C ALA A 118 10.10 -12.94 -6.35
N ASP A 119 11.17 -12.77 -7.13
CA ASP A 119 12.46 -12.30 -6.63
C ASP A 119 12.34 -10.89 -6.04
N THR A 120 11.68 -9.98 -6.77
CA THR A 120 11.44 -8.60 -6.32
C THR A 120 10.64 -8.56 -5.01
N TYR A 121 9.58 -9.39 -4.91
CA TYR A 121 8.74 -9.42 -3.71
C TYR A 121 9.48 -10.03 -2.54
N ALA A 122 10.22 -11.12 -2.75
CA ALA A 122 11.01 -11.77 -1.70
C ALA A 122 12.10 -10.83 -1.15
N GLU A 123 12.82 -10.14 -2.03
CA GLU A 123 13.83 -9.15 -1.61
C GLU A 123 13.22 -8.05 -0.77
N GLN A 124 12.06 -7.50 -1.17
CA GLN A 124 11.40 -6.47 -0.38
C GLN A 124 10.90 -7.00 0.97
N ILE A 125 10.24 -8.17 0.99
CA ILE A 125 9.75 -8.78 2.23
C ILE A 125 10.91 -9.03 3.21
N LEU A 126 12.06 -9.48 2.73
CA LEU A 126 13.24 -9.68 3.57
C LEU A 126 13.76 -8.36 4.16
N LYS A 127 13.80 -7.28 3.37
CA LYS A 127 14.15 -5.93 3.85
C LYS A 127 13.17 -5.45 4.92
N ASP A 128 11.87 -5.63 4.69
CA ASP A 128 10.81 -5.18 5.59
C ASP A 128 10.84 -5.93 6.92
N VAL A 129 11.04 -7.25 6.88
CA VAL A 129 11.21 -8.09 8.08
C VAL A 129 12.43 -7.65 8.88
N LEU A 130 13.55 -7.35 8.21
CA LEU A 130 14.75 -6.86 8.88
C LEU A 130 14.47 -5.53 9.60
N ILE A 131 13.75 -4.60 8.96
CA ILE A 131 13.34 -3.33 9.58
C ILE A 131 12.44 -3.59 10.80
N CYS A 132 11.46 -4.50 10.70
CA CYS A 132 10.59 -4.85 11.83
C CYS A 132 11.39 -5.39 13.03
N LEU A 133 12.40 -6.22 12.79
CA LEU A 133 13.23 -6.79 13.86
C LEU A 133 14.09 -5.74 14.58
N LEU A 134 14.42 -4.64 13.90
CA LEU A 134 15.22 -3.55 14.46
C LEU A 134 14.37 -2.51 15.23
N GLN A 135 13.04 -2.54 15.12
CA GLN A 135 12.13 -1.57 15.75
C GLN A 135 11.47 -2.13 17.03
N PRO A 136 11.76 -1.58 18.23
CA PRO A 136 11.22 -2.08 19.50
C PRO A 136 9.75 -1.68 19.80
N ARG A 137 9.09 -0.89 18.95
CA ARG A 137 7.77 -0.28 19.23
C ARG A 137 6.68 -0.54 18.18
N GLY A 138 6.80 -1.62 17.41
CA GLY A 138 5.90 -1.94 16.30
C GLY A 138 6.56 -1.66 14.95
N CYS A 139 6.13 -2.39 13.93
CA CYS A 139 6.76 -2.33 12.63
C CYS A 139 6.10 -1.25 11.78
N SER A 140 6.78 -0.13 11.54
CA SER A 140 6.36 0.83 10.50
C SER A 140 7.32 0.70 9.33
N VAL A 141 6.89 -0.06 8.32
CA VAL A 141 7.67 -0.31 7.09
C VAL A 141 7.60 0.89 6.12
N VAL A 142 6.81 1.90 6.44
CA VAL A 142 6.62 3.10 5.62
C VAL A 142 7.68 4.13 5.99
N LYS A 143 8.53 4.48 5.01
CA LYS A 143 9.23 5.77 4.97
C LYS A 143 8.37 6.78 4.24
#